data_AF-A0A7S2LBP1-F1
#
_entry.id   AF-A0A7S2LBP1-F1
#
_cell.length_a   1.000
_cell.length_b   1.000
_cell.length_c   1.000
_cell.angle_alpha   90.00
_cell.angle_beta   90.00
_cell.angle_gamma   90.00
#
_symmetry.space_group_name_H-M   'P 1'
#
loop_
_entity.id
_entity.type
_entity.pdbx_description
1 polymer ?
#
loop_
_entity_poly.entity_id
_entity_poly.type
_entity_poly.pdbx_seq_one_letter_code
_entity_poly.pdbx_strand_id
1 'polypeptide(L)'
;AYMLADWYRPGVTLDFPKGGSGAIAEALVRGIEKQKQSKVITRAHVEEILVENGSACGVRLKNGDVVKASRAVVSNADPFVTKGMLSNARAAGLTGAEMDAHMDKLTDTSEELGIPMLKS
;
A
#
# COMPACT_ATOMS: atom_id res chain seq x y z
N ALA A 1 21.39 -2.19 0.39
CA ALA A 1 21.11 -3.20 1.44
C ALA A 1 21.92 -2.87 2.68
N TYR A 2 21.35 -2.10 3.63
CA TYR A 2 22.10 -1.57 4.78
C TYR A 2 22.07 -2.51 6.00
N MET A 3 21.09 -3.43 6.09
CA MET A 3 20.86 -4.20 7.33
C MET A 3 21.68 -5.49 7.45
N LEU A 4 21.92 -6.23 6.35
CA LEU A 4 22.53 -7.56 6.46
C LEU A 4 24.04 -7.50 6.74
N ALA A 5 24.75 -6.55 6.14
CA ALA A 5 26.20 -6.38 6.35
C ALA A 5 26.53 -5.90 7.78
N ASP A 6 25.62 -5.12 8.38
CA ASP A 6 25.79 -4.58 9.73
C ASP A 6 25.62 -5.66 10.80
N TRP A 7 24.82 -6.71 10.56
CA TRP A 7 24.62 -7.83 11.50
C TRP A 7 25.89 -8.64 11.80
N TYR A 8 26.89 -8.61 10.91
CA TYR A 8 28.14 -9.37 11.07
C TYR A 8 29.27 -8.54 11.67
N ARG A 9 29.04 -7.27 12.02
CA ARG A 9 30.08 -6.45 12.64
C ARG A 9 30.35 -6.90 14.10
N PRO A 10 31.61 -6.95 14.55
CA PRO A 10 31.93 -7.29 15.93
C PRO A 10 31.21 -6.39 16.93
N GLY A 11 30.59 -6.98 17.96
CA GLY A 11 29.91 -6.25 19.03
C GLY A 11 28.46 -5.83 18.72
N VAL A 12 27.92 -6.20 17.55
CA VAL A 12 26.50 -5.95 17.24
C VAL A 12 25.60 -6.89 18.03
N THR A 13 24.51 -6.33 18.55
CA THR A 13 23.44 -7.05 19.23
C THR A 13 22.13 -6.80 18.48
N LEU A 14 21.25 -7.80 18.48
CA LEU A 14 19.92 -7.71 17.87
C LEU A 14 18.89 -7.56 18.98
N ASP A 15 18.15 -6.46 18.92
CA ASP A 15 16.98 -6.28 19.77
C ASP A 15 15.80 -7.08 19.21
N PHE A 16 15.21 -7.90 20.07
CA PHE A 16 14.00 -8.63 19.75
C PHE A 16 12.83 -8.07 20.56
N PRO A 17 11.69 -7.75 19.92
CA PRO A 17 10.51 -7.29 20.63
C PRO A 17 10.04 -8.37 21.62
N LYS A 18 9.78 -7.97 22.86
CA LYS A 18 9.10 -8.83 23.84
C LYS A 18 7.73 -9.21 23.27
N GLY A 19 7.44 -10.51 23.18
CA GLY A 19 6.23 -11.03 22.54
C GLY A 19 6.36 -11.35 21.04
N GLY A 20 7.57 -11.24 20.47
CA GLY A 20 7.83 -11.55 19.07
C GLY A 20 7.43 -10.43 18.10
N SER A 21 7.62 -10.64 16.80
CA SER A 21 7.42 -9.61 15.77
C SER A 21 5.98 -9.08 15.72
N GLY A 22 4.98 -9.91 16.05
CA GLY A 22 3.57 -9.50 16.13
C GLY A 22 3.32 -8.36 17.12
N ALA A 23 4.09 -8.29 18.20
CA ALA A 23 3.96 -7.23 19.21
C ALA A 23 4.24 -5.82 18.65
N ILE A 24 5.04 -5.73 17.58
CA ILE A 24 5.29 -4.46 16.87
C ILE A 24 4.02 -4.03 16.13
N ALA A 25 3.40 -4.93 15.36
CA ALA A 25 2.16 -4.63 14.63
C ALA A 25 1.03 -4.23 15.60
N GLU A 26 0.88 -4.95 16.71
CA GLU A 26 -0.08 -4.61 17.76
C GLU A 26 0.19 -3.23 18.38
N ALA A 27 1.45 -2.87 18.60
CA ALA A 27 1.81 -1.54 19.11
C ALA A 27 1.40 -0.43 18.14
N LEU A 28 1.58 -0.65 16.83
CA LEU A 28 1.13 0.30 15.80
C LEU A 28 -0.39 0.42 15.75
N VAL A 29 -1.13 -0.71 15.81
CA VAL A 29 -2.60 -0.71 15.89
C VAL A 29 -3.08 0.09 17.09
N ARG A 30 -2.51 -0.15 18.28
CA ARG A 30 -2.83 0.64 19.49
C ARG A 30 -2.54 2.13 19.30
N GLY A 31 -1.44 2.46 18.62
CA GLY A 31 -1.08 3.85 18.30
C GLY A 31 -2.12 4.54 17.41
N ILE A 32 -2.58 3.85 16.37
CA ILE A 32 -3.61 4.35 15.43
C ILE A 32 -4.95 4.51 16.16
N GLU A 33 -5.41 3.46 16.84
CA GLU A 33 -6.74 3.43 17.48
C GLU A 33 -6.83 4.26 18.76
N LYS A 34 -5.71 4.84 19.23
CA LYS A 34 -5.72 5.83 20.31
C LYS A 34 -6.60 7.04 19.98
N GLN A 35 -6.74 7.37 18.70
CA GLN A 35 -7.62 8.45 18.23
C GLN A 35 -9.03 7.92 17.98
N LYS A 36 -10.05 8.58 18.55
CA LYS A 36 -11.46 8.13 18.46
C LYS A 36 -12.00 7.97 17.04
N GLN A 37 -11.43 8.72 16.09
CA GLN A 37 -11.87 8.74 14.68
C GLN A 37 -11.08 7.75 13.80
N SER A 38 -10.05 7.12 14.35
CA SER A 38 -9.18 6.18 13.62
C SER A 38 -9.58 4.74 13.95
N LYS A 39 -9.53 3.87 12.94
CA LYS A 39 -9.88 2.45 13.08
C LYS A 39 -8.95 1.61 12.22
N VAL A 40 -8.61 0.42 12.70
CA VAL A 40 -7.98 -0.62 11.89
C VAL A 40 -9.05 -1.67 11.56
N ILE A 41 -9.43 -1.75 10.29
CA ILE A 41 -10.47 -2.69 9.84
C ILE A 41 -9.78 -3.87 9.16
N THR A 42 -9.86 -5.04 9.79
CA THR A 42 -9.33 -6.28 9.21
C THR A 42 -10.44 -7.04 8.48
N ARG A 43 -10.05 -8.03 7.66
CA ARG A 43 -10.98 -8.78 6.79
C ARG A 43 -11.78 -7.89 5.82
N ALA A 44 -11.30 -6.69 5.55
CA ALA A 44 -11.88 -5.72 4.64
C ALA A 44 -11.02 -5.61 3.38
N HIS A 45 -11.16 -6.57 2.47
CA HIS A 45 -10.44 -6.54 1.20
C HIS A 45 -10.95 -5.37 0.36
N VAL A 46 -10.05 -4.44 -0.01
CA VAL A 46 -10.34 -3.37 -0.96
C VAL A 46 -10.32 -3.96 -2.36
N GLU A 47 -11.41 -3.79 -3.11
CA GLU A 47 -11.54 -4.25 -4.49
C GLU A 47 -11.19 -3.12 -5.48
N GLU A 48 -11.60 -1.88 -5.16
CA GLU A 48 -11.52 -0.75 -6.09
C GLU A 48 -11.22 0.54 -5.35
N ILE A 49 -10.38 1.40 -5.95
CA ILE A 49 -10.22 2.80 -5.56
C ILE A 49 -11.19 3.64 -6.40
N LEU A 50 -12.05 4.38 -5.72
CA LEU A 50 -13.06 5.23 -6.35
C LEU A 50 -12.45 6.59 -6.67
N VAL A 51 -12.66 7.06 -7.89
CA VAL A 51 -12.13 8.33 -8.40
C VAL A 51 -13.27 9.17 -8.97
N GLU A 52 -13.33 10.43 -8.55
CA GLU A 52 -14.28 11.43 -9.05
C GLU A 52 -13.53 12.73 -9.33
N ASN A 53 -13.80 13.38 -10.46
CA ASN A 53 -13.20 14.65 -10.85
C ASN A 53 -11.65 14.65 -10.77
N GLY A 54 -11.01 13.56 -11.19
CA GLY A 54 -9.55 13.45 -11.15
C GLY A 54 -8.94 13.15 -9.77
N SER A 55 -9.76 12.89 -8.74
CA SER A 55 -9.29 12.68 -7.36
C SER A 55 -9.89 11.43 -6.72
N ALA A 56 -9.07 10.68 -5.97
CA ALA A 56 -9.55 9.54 -5.21
C ALA A 56 -10.50 10.00 -4.08
N CYS A 57 -11.73 9.49 -4.08
CA CYS A 57 -12.79 9.89 -3.15
C CYS A 57 -13.18 8.77 -2.16
N GLY A 58 -12.54 7.60 -2.26
CA GLY A 58 -12.77 6.48 -1.35
C GLY A 58 -12.34 5.15 -1.93
N VAL A 59 -12.77 4.08 -1.28
CA VAL A 59 -12.55 2.70 -1.72
C VAL A 59 -13.84 1.90 -1.63
N ARG A 60 -14.00 0.94 -2.53
CA ARG A 60 -15.03 -0.09 -2.46
C ARG A 60 -14.39 -1.39 -1.97
N LEU A 61 -15.01 -1.99 -0.97
CA LEU A 61 -14.63 -3.29 -0.43
C LEU A 61 -15.24 -4.41 -1.28
N LYS A 62 -14.65 -5.59 -1.23
CA LYS A 62 -15.12 -6.79 -1.96
C LYS A 62 -16.55 -7.19 -1.60
N ASN A 63 -17.00 -6.87 -0.38
CA ASN A 63 -18.38 -7.12 0.07
C ASN A 63 -19.39 -6.07 -0.48
N GLY A 64 -18.93 -5.07 -1.23
CA GLY A 64 -19.75 -4.00 -1.80
C GLY A 64 -19.78 -2.72 -0.98
N ASP A 65 -19.33 -2.74 0.29
CA ASP A 65 -19.31 -1.56 1.15
C ASP A 65 -18.37 -0.49 0.61
N VAL A 66 -18.69 0.78 0.88
CA VAL A 66 -17.88 1.93 0.46
C VAL A 66 -17.36 2.68 1.67
N VAL A 67 -16.04 2.88 1.71
CA VAL A 67 -15.37 3.76 2.67
C VAL A 67 -14.99 5.05 1.94
N LYS A 68 -15.65 6.15 2.29
CA LYS A 68 -15.39 7.47 1.68
C LYS A 68 -14.14 8.11 2.29
N ALA A 69 -13.38 8.79 1.44
CA ALA A 69 -12.24 9.62 1.82
C ALA A 69 -12.53 11.08 1.47
N SER A 70 -12.34 11.99 2.42
CA SER A 70 -12.58 13.42 2.22
C SER A 70 -11.40 14.18 1.63
N ARG A 71 -10.19 13.60 1.70
CA ARG A 71 -8.95 14.27 1.30
C ARG A 71 -8.06 13.44 0.40
N ALA A 72 -7.78 12.20 0.78
CA ALA A 72 -6.90 11.32 0.02
C ALA A 72 -7.13 9.85 0.40
N VAL A 73 -6.76 8.97 -0.52
CA VAL A 73 -6.53 7.55 -0.27
C VAL A 73 -5.03 7.33 -0.31
N VAL A 74 -4.47 6.69 0.73
CA VAL A 74 -3.05 6.32 0.77
C VAL A 74 -2.96 4.80 0.64
N SER A 75 -2.36 4.32 -0.45
CA SER A 75 -2.17 2.88 -0.68
C SER A 75 -0.78 2.45 -0.21
N ASN A 76 -0.76 1.49 0.71
CA ASN A 76 0.45 0.73 1.06
C ASN A 76 0.44 -0.67 0.41
N ALA A 77 -0.52 -0.94 -0.49
CA ALA A 77 -0.51 -2.17 -1.27
C ALA A 77 0.63 -2.13 -2.30
N ASP A 78 1.02 -3.31 -2.76
CA ASP A 78 1.96 -3.45 -3.86
C ASP A 78 1.53 -2.59 -5.08
N PRO A 79 2.48 -1.99 -5.83
CA PRO A 79 2.15 -1.13 -6.97
C PRO A 79 1.29 -1.81 -8.04
N PHE A 80 1.48 -3.10 -8.32
CA PHE A 80 0.66 -3.86 -9.26
C PHE A 80 -0.77 -3.99 -8.77
N VAL A 81 -0.95 -4.26 -7.47
CA VAL A 81 -2.26 -4.34 -6.84
C VAL A 81 -2.96 -2.98 -6.85
N THR A 82 -2.26 -1.90 -6.48
CA THR A 82 -2.80 -0.54 -6.50
C THR A 82 -3.22 -0.14 -7.93
N LYS A 83 -2.40 -0.47 -8.93
CA LYS A 83 -2.71 -0.25 -10.34
C LYS A 83 -3.97 -1.01 -10.77
N GLY A 84 -4.13 -2.25 -10.31
CA GLY A 84 -5.33 -3.07 -10.53
C GLY A 84 -6.59 -2.43 -9.92
N MET A 85 -6.51 -1.95 -8.68
CA MET A 85 -7.62 -1.27 -8.00
C MET A 85 -8.06 0.04 -8.68
N LEU A 86 -7.19 0.65 -9.50
CA LEU A 86 -7.48 1.85 -10.29
C LEU A 86 -7.99 1.55 -11.71
N SER A 87 -8.00 0.29 -12.15
CA SER A 87 -8.25 -0.10 -13.55
C SER A 87 -9.52 0.49 -14.14
N ASN A 88 -10.64 0.48 -13.40
CA ASN A 88 -11.90 1.07 -13.83
C ASN A 88 -11.79 2.59 -14.03
N ALA A 89 -11.18 3.31 -13.08
CA ALA A 89 -10.98 4.74 -13.16
C ALA A 89 -10.09 5.12 -14.35
N ARG A 90 -9.03 4.35 -14.60
CA ARG A 90 -8.12 4.53 -15.73
C ARG A 90 -8.82 4.30 -17.07
N ALA A 91 -9.57 3.21 -17.19
CA ALA A 91 -10.35 2.90 -18.39
C ALA A 91 -11.43 3.95 -18.69
N ALA A 92 -12.00 4.56 -17.64
CA ALA A 92 -12.97 5.64 -17.76
C ALA A 92 -12.34 7.02 -18.00
N GLY A 93 -11.01 7.14 -18.05
CA GLY A 93 -10.31 8.42 -18.23
C GLY A 93 -10.46 9.37 -17.04
N LEU A 94 -10.72 8.84 -15.84
CA LEU A 94 -10.92 9.61 -14.62
C LEU A 94 -9.60 9.93 -13.91
N THR A 95 -8.48 9.36 -14.38
CA THR A 95 -7.13 9.56 -13.85
C THR A 95 -6.33 10.51 -14.74
N GLY A 96 -5.34 11.18 -14.14
CA GLY A 96 -4.44 12.06 -14.89
C GLY A 96 -3.38 11.26 -15.67
N ALA A 97 -3.07 11.70 -16.89
CA ALA A 97 -2.08 11.04 -17.76
C ALA A 97 -0.70 10.89 -17.11
N GLU A 98 -0.26 11.87 -16.33
CA GLU A 98 1.01 11.81 -15.58
C GLU A 98 0.99 10.69 -14.52
N MET A 99 -0.13 10.57 -13.80
CA MET A 99 -0.31 9.51 -12.79
C MET A 99 -0.33 8.13 -13.46
N ASP A 100 -1.00 8.00 -14.60
CA ASP A 100 -1.05 6.75 -15.35
C ASP A 100 0.33 6.33 -15.83
N ALA A 101 1.09 7.26 -16.43
CA ALA A 101 2.46 7.01 -16.85
C ALA A 101 3.38 6.64 -15.67
N HIS A 102 3.21 7.30 -14.52
CA HIS A 102 3.96 6.99 -13.30
C HIS A 102 3.66 5.56 -12.80
N MET A 103 2.39 5.18 -12.75
CA MET A 103 1.99 3.83 -12.32
C MET A 103 2.45 2.75 -13.32
N ASP A 104 2.44 3.05 -14.62
CA ASP A 104 2.97 2.15 -15.65
C ASP A 104 4.47 1.94 -15.46
N LYS A 105 5.23 3.01 -15.21
CA LYS A 105 6.66 2.93 -14.91
C LYS A 105 6.96 2.14 -13.63
N LEU A 106 6.19 2.34 -12.57
CA LEU A 106 6.35 1.60 -11.29
C LEU A 106 6.10 0.10 -11.41
N THR A 107 5.35 -0.30 -12.42
CA THR A 107 4.96 -1.70 -12.66
C THR A 107 5.57 -2.26 -13.93
N ASP A 108 6.55 -1.55 -14.50
CA ASP A 108 7.29 -2.01 -15.66
C ASP A 108 8.33 -3.05 -15.23
N THR A 109 8.16 -4.27 -15.72
CA THR A 109 9.08 -5.39 -15.50
C THR A 109 9.94 -5.69 -16.73
N SER A 110 9.97 -4.80 -17.72
CA SER A 110 10.82 -4.96 -18.90
C SER A 110 12.31 -4.89 -18.55
N GLU A 111 13.15 -5.56 -19.34
CA GLU A 111 14.57 -5.76 -19.06
C GLU A 111 15.42 -4.47 -19.16
N GLU A 112 14.90 -3.38 -19.73
CA GLU A 112 15.62 -2.10 -19.85
C GLU A 112 15.74 -1.33 -18.52
N LEU A 113 14.82 -1.55 -17.58
CA LEU A 113 14.77 -0.82 -16.28
C LEU A 113 14.43 -1.71 -15.07
N GLY A 114 14.11 -3.00 -15.26
CA GLY A 114 13.62 -3.90 -14.21
C GLY A 114 14.67 -4.85 -13.61
N ILE A 115 14.35 -5.42 -12.44
CA ILE A 115 15.06 -6.58 -11.88
C ILE A 115 14.51 -7.83 -12.57
N PRO A 116 15.34 -8.60 -13.30
CA PRO A 116 14.89 -9.83 -13.97
C PRO A 116 14.24 -10.80 -12.97
N MET A 117 13.10 -11.40 -13.35
CA MET A 117 12.35 -12.42 -12.59
C MET A 117 11.52 -11.96 -11.38
N LEU A 118 11.16 -10.68 -11.24
CA LEU A 118 10.09 -10.29 -10.32
C LEU A 118 8.72 -10.66 -10.94
N LYS A 119 8.15 -11.81 -10.55
CA LYS A 119 6.76 -12.16 -10.83
C LYS A 119 5.96 -12.09 -9.53
N SER A 120 4.77 -11.49 -9.59
CA SER A 120 3.75 -11.57 -8.55
C SER A 120 3.35 -13.01 -8.27
#